data_AF-A0A1Z2XNA3-F1
#
_entry.id   AF-A0A1Z2XNA3-F1
#
_cell.length_a   1.000
_cell.length_b   1.000
_cell.length_c   1.000
_cell.angle_alpha   90.00
_cell.angle_beta   90.00
_cell.angle_gamma   90.00
#
_symmetry.space_group_name_H-M   'P 1'
#
loop_
_entity.id
_entity.type
_entity.pdbx_description
1 polymer ?
#
loop_
_entity_poly.entity_id
_entity_poly.type
_entity_poly.pdbx_seq_one_letter_code
_entity_poly.pdbx_strand_id
1 'polypeptide(L)'
;MKRYIIALAAALMVCLLGMTASAQTADEATTDASEIIADALREPMKNGVLSSAEAEQIAKEALVSAGWTVVEDISAQSAENDIDPEVLELAYMDIDKADSELKEKILDARKTVIYSYSWVNDVDVPGAISYSADPDTREVSFDPLFSELFPGWDVPRNQCDLSDVPVYTEESESNDLDSFTSLMDDLVNGMGLARANSNPVIHSEYK
;
A
#
# COMPACT_ATOMS: atom_id res chain seq x y z
N MET A 1 -60.79 27.02 21.55
CA MET A 1 -59.59 27.59 20.88
C MET A 1 -58.36 27.76 21.79
N LYS A 2 -58.45 27.91 23.11
CA LYS A 2 -57.25 28.10 23.98
C LYS A 2 -56.48 26.82 24.37
N ARG A 3 -57.10 25.65 24.33
CA ARG A 3 -56.45 24.37 24.75
C ARG A 3 -55.55 23.75 23.67
N TYR A 4 -55.81 24.05 22.40
CA TYR A 4 -55.00 23.57 21.28
C TYR A 4 -53.72 24.38 21.07
N ILE A 5 -53.69 25.65 21.50
CA ILE A 5 -52.52 26.53 21.38
C ILE A 5 -51.42 26.10 22.38
N ILE A 6 -51.80 25.64 23.57
CA ILE A 6 -50.85 25.17 24.59
C ILE A 6 -50.19 23.84 24.18
N ALA A 7 -50.94 22.93 23.54
CA ALA A 7 -50.40 21.68 23.02
C ALA A 7 -49.47 21.92 21.81
N LEU A 8 -49.79 22.89 20.94
CA LEU A 8 -48.96 23.24 19.80
C LEU A 8 -47.62 23.89 20.21
N ALA A 9 -47.64 24.73 21.26
CA ALA A 9 -46.43 25.37 21.79
C ALA A 9 -45.47 24.36 22.47
N ALA A 10 -46.01 23.32 23.11
CA ALA A 10 -45.20 22.26 23.71
C ALA A 10 -44.55 21.34 22.66
N ALA A 11 -45.24 21.05 21.55
CA ALA A 11 -44.68 20.26 20.45
C ALA A 11 -43.58 21.04 19.70
N LEU A 12 -43.72 22.35 19.57
CA LEU A 12 -42.74 23.20 18.86
C LEU A 12 -41.43 23.38 19.65
N MET A 13 -41.48 23.36 20.99
CA MET A 13 -40.29 23.40 21.86
C MET A 13 -39.49 22.08 21.88
N VAL A 14 -40.13 20.93 21.63
CA VAL A 14 -39.41 19.63 21.54
C VAL A 14 -38.68 19.49 20.20
N CYS A 15 -39.18 20.12 19.12
CA CYS A 15 -38.51 20.13 17.83
C CYS A 15 -37.30 21.10 17.76
N LEU A 16 -37.23 22.10 18.65
CA LEU A 16 -36.15 23.09 18.65
C LEU A 16 -34.90 22.68 19.45
N LEU A 17 -34.93 21.56 20.18
CA LEU A 17 -33.77 21.02 20.89
C LEU A 17 -32.94 20.03 20.05
N GLY A 18 -33.35 19.73 18.82
CA GLY A 18 -32.63 18.83 17.89
C GLY A 18 -31.75 19.54 16.85
N MET A 19 -31.68 20.87 16.86
CA MET A 19 -30.89 21.65 15.90
C MET A 19 -29.93 22.60 16.61
N THR A 20 -29.05 22.04 17.44
CA THR A 20 -27.69 22.58 17.54
C THR A 20 -26.82 21.78 16.59
N ALA A 21 -27.02 22.00 15.29
CA ALA A 21 -25.90 21.94 14.38
C ALA A 21 -24.99 23.07 14.83
N SER A 22 -24.06 22.75 15.73
CA SER A 22 -22.87 23.57 15.89
C SER A 22 -22.32 23.68 14.48
N ALA A 23 -22.38 24.88 13.91
CA ALA A 23 -21.47 25.26 12.84
C ALA A 23 -20.08 25.26 13.49
N GLN A 24 -19.56 24.05 13.71
CA GLN A 24 -18.17 23.82 13.98
C GLN A 24 -17.51 24.30 12.71
N THR A 25 -16.97 25.51 12.80
CA THR A 25 -16.11 26.10 11.80
C THR A 25 -15.18 24.98 11.34
N ALA A 26 -15.35 24.60 10.07
CA ALA A 26 -14.54 23.63 9.36
C ALA A 26 -13.11 24.19 9.32
N ASP A 27 -12.40 23.92 10.39
CA ASP A 27 -10.97 24.08 10.58
C ASP A 27 -10.54 23.02 11.62
N GLU A 28 -11.20 21.85 11.59
CA GLU A 28 -10.53 20.64 12.04
C GLU A 28 -9.42 20.42 11.01
N ALA A 29 -8.18 20.72 11.39
CA ALA A 29 -7.02 20.32 10.61
C ALA A 29 -7.21 18.86 10.22
N THR A 30 -7.49 18.61 8.94
CA THR A 30 -7.63 17.26 8.41
C THR A 30 -6.25 16.64 8.50
N THR A 31 -6.00 15.86 9.55
CA THR A 31 -4.75 15.14 9.70
C THR A 31 -4.59 14.21 8.50
N ASP A 32 -3.45 14.35 7.83
CA ASP A 32 -3.11 13.57 6.64
C ASP A 32 -3.06 12.08 6.99
N ALA A 33 -3.49 11.22 6.06
CA ALA A 33 -3.42 9.77 6.21
C ALA A 33 -1.99 9.31 6.53
N SER A 34 -1.00 9.95 5.90
CA SER A 34 0.42 9.65 6.12
C SER A 34 0.85 9.86 7.58
N GLU A 35 0.42 10.95 8.20
CA GLU A 35 0.73 11.28 9.60
C GLU A 35 0.01 10.31 10.55
N ILE A 36 -1.25 10.00 10.29
CA ILE A 36 -2.04 9.04 11.09
C ILE A 36 -1.37 7.66 11.10
N ILE A 37 -0.95 7.18 9.93
CA ILE A 37 -0.30 5.88 9.76
C ILE A 37 1.07 5.88 10.46
N ALA A 38 1.89 6.92 10.23
CA ALA A 38 3.21 7.03 10.86
C ALA A 38 3.13 7.06 12.38
N ASP A 39 2.14 7.77 12.94
CA ASP A 39 1.91 7.84 14.37
C ASP A 39 1.45 6.49 14.94
N ALA A 40 0.54 5.80 14.25
CA ALA A 40 0.02 4.51 14.68
C ALA A 40 1.11 3.41 14.69
N LEU A 41 2.00 3.41 13.70
CA LEU A 41 3.05 2.41 13.55
C LEU A 41 4.31 2.71 14.37
N ARG A 42 4.49 3.93 14.88
CA ARG A 42 5.71 4.37 15.57
C ARG A 42 6.11 3.47 16.75
N GLU A 43 5.18 3.21 17.66
CA GLU A 43 5.47 2.38 18.85
C GLU A 43 5.50 0.89 18.53
N PRO A 44 4.58 0.32 17.74
CA PRO A 44 4.66 -1.06 17.27
C PRO A 44 5.98 -1.41 16.60
N MET A 45 6.48 -0.57 15.67
CA MET A 45 7.75 -0.81 14.97
C MET A 45 8.97 -0.74 15.90
N LYS A 46 8.92 0.03 17.00
CA LYS A 46 10.00 0.05 18.01
C LYS A 46 10.04 -1.24 18.83
N ASN A 47 8.90 -1.90 19.00
CA ASN A 47 8.76 -3.06 19.89
C ASN A 47 9.07 -4.40 19.20
N GLY A 48 9.32 -4.41 17.89
CA GLY A 48 9.70 -5.60 17.14
C GLY A 48 9.42 -5.49 15.64
N VAL A 49 9.71 -6.57 14.91
CA VAL A 49 9.33 -6.70 13.50
C VAL A 49 7.84 -7.02 13.43
N LEU A 50 7.08 -6.18 12.75
CA LEU A 50 5.67 -6.43 12.42
C LEU A 50 5.61 -7.17 11.08
N SER A 51 4.63 -8.05 10.93
CA SER A 51 4.23 -8.50 9.59
C SER A 51 3.52 -7.35 8.85
N SER A 52 3.53 -7.38 7.53
CA SER A 52 2.81 -6.40 6.71
C SER A 52 1.31 -6.40 6.97
N ALA A 53 0.71 -7.58 7.18
CA ALA A 53 -0.70 -7.71 7.54
C ALA A 53 -1.03 -7.04 8.89
N GLU A 54 -0.15 -7.17 9.90
CA GLU A 54 -0.34 -6.49 11.19
C GLU A 54 -0.18 -4.97 11.04
N ALA A 55 0.83 -4.52 10.29
CA ALA A 55 1.04 -3.10 10.03
C ALA A 55 -0.16 -2.48 9.28
N GLU A 56 -0.69 -3.17 8.28
CA GLU A 56 -1.87 -2.75 7.54
C GLU A 56 -3.11 -2.68 8.42
N GLN A 57 -3.33 -3.68 9.27
CA GLN A 57 -4.46 -3.69 10.20
C GLN A 57 -4.40 -2.52 11.18
N ILE A 58 -3.23 -2.25 11.76
CA ILE A 58 -3.02 -1.11 12.67
C ILE A 58 -3.29 0.22 11.95
N ALA A 59 -2.78 0.37 10.72
CA ALA A 59 -3.00 1.54 9.90
C ALA A 59 -4.49 1.76 9.59
N LYS A 60 -5.19 0.70 9.15
CA LYS A 60 -6.64 0.74 8.86
C LYS A 60 -7.45 1.14 10.09
N GLU A 61 -7.16 0.57 11.25
CA GLU A 61 -7.85 0.92 12.50
C GLU A 61 -7.65 2.39 12.89
N ALA A 62 -6.42 2.91 12.74
CA ALA A 62 -6.10 4.31 13.03
C ALA A 62 -6.82 5.28 12.06
N LEU A 63 -6.81 4.96 10.76
CA LEU A 63 -7.48 5.73 9.72
C LEU A 63 -9.00 5.79 9.96
N VAL A 64 -9.63 4.65 10.21
CA VAL A 64 -11.06 4.57 10.53
C VAL A 64 -11.39 5.35 11.80
N SER A 65 -10.55 5.24 12.84
CA SER A 65 -10.72 6.00 14.08
C SER A 65 -10.59 7.52 13.89
N ALA A 66 -9.76 7.94 12.93
CA ALA A 66 -9.61 9.34 12.53
C ALA A 66 -10.72 9.83 11.60
N GLY A 67 -11.60 8.95 11.10
CA GLY A 67 -12.72 9.28 10.23
C GLY A 67 -12.44 9.15 8.73
N TRP A 68 -11.39 8.43 8.34
CA TRP A 68 -11.15 8.01 6.96
C TRP A 68 -11.96 6.76 6.62
N THR A 69 -12.26 6.57 5.34
CA THR A 69 -12.93 5.38 4.82
C THR A 69 -11.93 4.51 4.08
N VAL A 70 -11.76 3.27 4.54
CA VAL A 70 -10.93 2.28 3.83
C VAL A 70 -11.77 1.69 2.70
N VAL A 71 -11.33 1.86 1.47
CA VAL A 71 -11.98 1.32 0.26
C VAL A 71 -11.16 0.15 -0.29
N GLU A 72 -11.84 -0.79 -0.94
CA GLU A 72 -11.16 -1.90 -1.61
C GLU A 72 -10.42 -1.40 -2.84
N ASP A 73 -9.20 -1.90 -3.06
CA ASP A 73 -8.52 -1.70 -4.33
C ASP A 73 -9.04 -2.68 -5.37
N ILE A 74 -9.67 -2.16 -6.42
CA ILE A 74 -10.17 -2.94 -7.57
C ILE A 74 -9.12 -3.08 -8.68
N SER A 75 -7.91 -2.56 -8.50
CA SER A 75 -6.82 -2.61 -9.50
C SER A 75 -6.44 -4.05 -9.84
N ALA A 76 -6.41 -4.95 -8.85
CA ALA A 76 -6.08 -6.36 -9.06
C ALA A 76 -7.07 -7.07 -10.00
N GLN A 77 -8.37 -6.78 -9.87
CA GLN A 77 -9.39 -7.34 -10.76
C GLN A 77 -9.24 -6.80 -12.19
N SER A 78 -8.83 -5.53 -12.33
CA SER A 78 -8.61 -4.91 -13.63
C SER A 78 -7.38 -5.50 -14.32
N ALA A 79 -6.29 -5.69 -13.58
CA ALA A 79 -5.04 -6.27 -14.06
C ALA A 79 -5.24 -7.67 -14.66
N GLU A 80 -5.99 -8.56 -14.00
CA GLU A 80 -6.22 -9.92 -14.49
C GLU A 80 -6.89 -9.95 -15.87
N ASN A 81 -7.87 -9.06 -16.09
CA ASN A 81 -8.65 -9.00 -17.32
C ASN A 81 -7.82 -8.58 -18.54
N ASP A 82 -6.68 -7.91 -18.32
CA ASP A 82 -5.78 -7.43 -19.37
C ASP A 82 -4.69 -8.44 -19.75
N ILE A 83 -4.57 -9.56 -19.02
CA ILE A 83 -3.58 -10.61 -19.27
C ILE A 83 -4.15 -11.63 -20.25
N ASP A 84 -3.32 -12.07 -21.20
CA ASP A 84 -3.68 -13.17 -22.10
C ASP A 84 -4.05 -14.44 -21.28
N PRO A 85 -5.23 -15.04 -21.48
CA PRO A 85 -5.65 -16.25 -20.78
C PRO A 85 -4.65 -17.41 -20.88
N GLU A 86 -3.91 -17.54 -22.00
CA GLU A 86 -2.89 -18.58 -22.14
C GLU A 86 -1.68 -18.32 -21.22
N VAL A 87 -1.33 -17.05 -21.00
CA VAL A 87 -0.27 -16.64 -20.06
C VAL A 87 -0.70 -16.91 -18.62
N LEU A 88 -1.96 -16.62 -18.27
CA LEU A 88 -2.52 -16.94 -16.95
C LEU A 88 -2.50 -18.46 -16.71
N GLU A 89 -3.00 -19.26 -17.66
CA GLU A 89 -3.01 -20.72 -17.54
C GLU A 89 -1.60 -21.27 -17.32
N LEU A 90 -0.63 -20.80 -18.11
CA LEU A 90 0.77 -21.20 -18.01
C LEU A 90 1.39 -20.78 -16.66
N ALA A 91 1.15 -19.57 -16.17
CA ALA A 91 1.71 -19.06 -14.92
C ALA A 91 1.28 -19.87 -13.69
N TYR A 92 0.03 -20.35 -13.68
CA TYR A 92 -0.55 -21.14 -12.61
C TYR A 92 -0.31 -22.66 -12.72
N MET A 93 0.46 -23.11 -13.72
CA MET A 93 0.88 -24.51 -13.78
C MET A 93 1.80 -24.90 -12.59
N ASP A 94 1.76 -26.19 -12.25
CA ASP A 94 2.60 -26.77 -11.20
C ASP A 94 4.06 -26.86 -11.65
N ILE A 95 4.87 -25.92 -11.15
CA ILE A 95 6.28 -25.77 -11.51
C ILE A 95 7.14 -26.97 -11.07
N ASP A 96 6.73 -27.71 -10.04
CA ASP A 96 7.49 -28.85 -9.50
C ASP A 96 7.31 -30.11 -10.37
N LYS A 97 6.28 -30.13 -11.22
CA LYS A 97 6.01 -31.21 -12.18
C LYS A 97 6.52 -30.91 -13.59
N ALA A 98 6.99 -29.68 -13.85
CA ALA A 98 7.44 -29.25 -15.16
C ALA A 98 8.86 -29.77 -15.48
N ASP A 99 9.09 -30.10 -16.74
CA ASP A 99 10.47 -30.26 -17.24
C ASP A 99 11.17 -28.89 -17.34
N SER A 100 12.47 -28.90 -17.64
CA SER A 100 13.27 -27.66 -17.62
C SER A 100 12.76 -26.59 -18.60
N GLU A 101 12.28 -26.97 -19.78
CA GLU A 101 11.81 -26.03 -20.79
C GLU A 101 10.45 -25.43 -20.38
N LEU A 102 9.55 -26.28 -19.88
CA LEU A 102 8.26 -25.83 -19.39
C LEU A 102 8.40 -24.98 -18.12
N LYS A 103 9.36 -25.30 -17.24
CA LYS A 103 9.65 -24.51 -16.04
C LYS A 103 10.06 -23.09 -16.37
N GLU A 104 10.90 -22.89 -17.38
CA GLU A 104 11.29 -21.56 -17.86
C GLU A 104 10.08 -20.76 -18.36
N LYS A 105 9.23 -21.40 -19.17
CA LYS A 105 7.98 -20.83 -19.67
C LYS A 105 7.01 -20.44 -18.54
N ILE A 106 6.88 -21.27 -17.51
CA ILE A 106 6.07 -20.96 -16.32
C ILE A 106 6.62 -19.74 -15.59
N LEU A 107 7.94 -19.67 -15.37
CA LEU A 107 8.56 -18.54 -14.68
C LEU A 107 8.40 -17.23 -15.44
N ASP A 108 8.56 -17.25 -16.77
CA ASP A 108 8.33 -16.08 -17.62
C ASP A 108 6.86 -15.65 -17.58
N ALA A 109 5.92 -16.59 -17.62
CA ALA A 109 4.50 -16.29 -17.49
C ALA A 109 4.18 -15.68 -16.12
N ARG A 110 4.70 -16.24 -15.03
CA ARG A 110 4.55 -15.67 -13.67
C ARG A 110 5.09 -14.25 -13.59
N LYS A 111 6.24 -13.98 -14.22
CA LYS A 111 6.83 -12.63 -14.26
C LYS A 111 5.90 -11.63 -14.96
N THR A 112 5.30 -12.02 -16.09
CA THR A 112 4.30 -11.20 -16.80
C THR A 112 3.08 -10.92 -15.91
N VAL A 113 2.55 -11.96 -15.26
CA VAL A 113 1.41 -11.82 -14.33
C VAL A 113 1.79 -10.89 -13.18
N ILE A 114 2.87 -11.15 -12.45
CA ILE A 114 3.29 -10.35 -11.28
C ILE A 114 3.46 -8.86 -11.61
N TYR A 115 4.00 -8.52 -12.78
CA TYR A 115 4.18 -7.13 -13.19
C TYR A 115 2.94 -6.45 -13.76
N SER A 116 1.85 -7.20 -13.93
CA SER A 116 0.55 -6.62 -14.31
C SER A 116 -0.21 -6.06 -13.10
N TYR A 117 0.20 -6.39 -11.87
CA TYR A 117 -0.44 -5.94 -10.62
C TYR A 117 0.44 -4.96 -9.85
N SER A 118 -0.18 -4.11 -9.03
CA SER A 118 0.47 -3.42 -7.91
C SER A 118 0.42 -4.31 -6.67
N TRP A 119 1.52 -4.38 -5.91
CA TRP A 119 1.62 -5.22 -4.71
C TRP A 119 2.76 -4.78 -3.80
N VAL A 120 2.71 -5.24 -2.54
CA VAL A 120 3.73 -5.00 -1.52
C VAL A 120 4.58 -6.25 -1.28
N ASN A 121 5.92 -6.10 -1.25
CA ASN A 121 6.84 -7.22 -0.98
C ASN A 121 6.86 -7.60 0.51
N ASP A 122 5.78 -8.21 1.00
CA ASP A 122 5.65 -8.65 2.39
C ASP A 122 6.54 -9.86 2.75
N VAL A 123 7.04 -10.58 1.73
CA VAL A 123 7.88 -11.77 1.90
C VAL A 123 9.32 -11.40 2.24
N ASP A 124 9.93 -10.49 1.48
CA ASP A 124 11.31 -10.06 1.73
C ASP A 124 11.40 -8.83 2.65
N VAL A 125 10.32 -8.04 2.76
CA VAL A 125 10.29 -6.78 3.54
C VAL A 125 9.08 -6.79 4.50
N PRO A 126 9.19 -7.49 5.64
CA PRO A 126 8.09 -7.56 6.60
C PRO A 126 7.75 -6.17 7.16
N GLY A 127 6.46 -5.89 7.30
CA GLY A 127 5.96 -4.63 7.86
C GLY A 127 5.84 -3.51 6.84
N ALA A 128 6.26 -3.74 5.60
CA ALA A 128 5.97 -2.82 4.50
C ALA A 128 4.48 -2.80 4.21
N ILE A 129 3.94 -1.61 3.97
CA ILE A 129 2.59 -1.35 3.47
C ILE A 129 2.67 -0.29 2.38
N SER A 130 1.75 -0.31 1.43
CA SER A 130 1.59 0.72 0.40
C SER A 130 0.12 1.08 0.29
N TYR A 131 -0.17 2.36 0.08
CA TYR A 131 -1.52 2.87 0.04
C TYR A 131 -1.64 4.07 -0.88
N SER A 132 -2.87 4.30 -1.37
CA SER A 132 -3.29 5.52 -2.05
C SER A 132 -4.35 6.20 -1.19
N ALA A 133 -4.25 7.52 -1.03
CA ALA A 133 -5.19 8.30 -0.25
C ALA A 133 -5.73 9.47 -1.08
N ASP A 134 -7.03 9.65 -1.06
CA ASP A 134 -7.71 10.84 -1.59
C ASP A 134 -8.14 11.73 -0.40
N PRO A 135 -7.46 12.85 -0.16
CA PRO A 135 -7.76 13.72 0.98
C PRO A 135 -9.09 14.48 0.83
N ASP A 136 -9.59 14.67 -0.41
CA ASP A 136 -10.85 15.40 -0.64
C ASP A 136 -12.05 14.54 -0.23
N THR A 137 -12.00 13.24 -0.52
CA THR A 137 -13.04 12.27 -0.17
C THR A 137 -12.76 11.55 1.15
N ARG A 138 -11.53 11.64 1.66
CA ARG A 138 -11.02 10.89 2.82
C ARG A 138 -11.10 9.38 2.63
N GLU A 139 -10.89 8.94 1.40
CA GLU A 139 -10.82 7.53 1.04
C GLU A 139 -9.36 7.08 0.99
N VAL A 140 -9.11 5.85 1.41
CA VAL A 140 -7.78 5.23 1.40
C VAL A 140 -7.89 3.77 0.94
N SER A 141 -7.05 3.37 0.00
CA SER A 141 -6.92 1.99 -0.47
C SER A 141 -5.50 1.51 -0.21
N PHE A 142 -5.35 0.22 0.09
CA PHE A 142 -4.05 -0.42 0.29
C PHE A 142 -3.74 -1.31 -0.90
N ASP A 143 -2.48 -1.28 -1.35
CA ASP A 143 -2.01 -2.25 -2.33
C ASP A 143 -1.99 -3.64 -1.65
N PRO A 144 -2.41 -4.70 -2.34
CA PRO A 144 -2.43 -6.04 -1.78
C PRO A 144 -1.01 -6.56 -1.48
N LEU A 145 -0.90 -7.52 -0.57
CA LEU A 145 0.37 -8.17 -0.28
C LEU A 145 0.75 -9.14 -1.41
N PHE A 146 2.05 -9.33 -1.66
CA PHE A 146 2.52 -10.30 -2.65
C PHE A 146 2.02 -11.71 -2.31
N SER A 147 2.12 -12.10 -1.04
CA SER A 147 1.69 -13.43 -0.58
C SER A 147 0.18 -13.66 -0.68
N GLU A 148 -0.62 -12.59 -0.74
CA GLU A 148 -2.07 -12.65 -0.95
C GLU A 148 -2.42 -12.86 -2.43
N LEU A 149 -1.76 -12.12 -3.33
CA LEU A 149 -1.99 -12.25 -4.78
C LEU A 149 -1.39 -13.54 -5.36
N PHE A 150 -0.20 -13.93 -4.90
CA PHE A 150 0.60 -15.00 -5.51
C PHE A 150 1.04 -16.03 -4.46
N PRO A 151 0.09 -16.74 -3.84
CA PRO A 151 0.40 -17.69 -2.76
C PRO A 151 1.32 -18.80 -3.25
N GLY A 152 2.47 -18.94 -2.58
CA GLY A 152 3.47 -19.97 -2.88
C GLY A 152 4.34 -19.68 -4.10
N TRP A 153 4.27 -18.49 -4.68
CA TRP A 153 5.20 -18.04 -5.71
C TRP A 153 6.41 -17.36 -5.07
N ASP A 154 7.54 -17.39 -5.77
CA ASP A 154 8.73 -16.66 -5.35
C ASP A 154 8.66 -15.22 -5.86
N VAL A 155 9.09 -14.27 -5.03
CA VAL A 155 9.24 -12.88 -5.43
C VAL A 155 10.27 -12.79 -6.57
N PRO A 156 9.97 -12.11 -7.69
CA PRO A 156 10.92 -11.95 -8.78
C PRO A 156 12.17 -11.20 -8.29
N ARG A 157 13.29 -11.92 -8.17
CA ARG A 157 14.59 -11.30 -7.94
C ARG A 157 15.13 -10.83 -9.28
N ASN A 158 15.42 -9.54 -9.38
CA ASN A 158 16.27 -9.05 -10.45
C ASN A 158 17.60 -9.79 -10.30
N GLN A 159 17.88 -10.71 -11.22
CA GLN A 159 19.23 -11.19 -11.43
C GLN A 159 20.02 -9.99 -11.98
N CYS A 160 20.46 -9.10 -11.09
CA CYS A 160 21.60 -8.26 -11.40
C CYS A 160 22.75 -9.25 -11.61
N ASP A 161 23.08 -9.51 -12.86
CA ASP A 161 24.29 -10.24 -13.20
C ASP A 161 25.48 -9.40 -12.74
N LEU A 162 25.91 -9.62 -11.50
CA LEU A 162 27.04 -8.93 -10.89
C LEU A 162 28.37 -9.38 -11.52
N SER A 163 28.36 -10.25 -12.53
CA SER A 163 29.58 -10.65 -13.25
C SER A 163 30.29 -9.48 -13.93
N ASP A 164 29.56 -8.39 -14.20
CA ASP A 164 30.06 -7.20 -14.88
C ASP A 164 30.32 -6.01 -13.94
N VAL A 165 30.12 -6.17 -12.62
CA VAL A 165 30.47 -5.10 -11.68
C VAL A 165 31.99 -5.10 -11.49
N PRO A 166 32.71 -4.05 -11.93
CA PRO A 166 34.14 -3.96 -11.66
C PRO A 166 34.37 -4.00 -10.16
N VAL A 167 35.17 -4.97 -9.70
CA VAL A 167 35.65 -5.03 -8.33
C VAL A 167 36.53 -3.80 -8.10
N TYR A 168 35.95 -2.73 -7.53
CA TYR A 168 36.73 -1.64 -6.97
C TYR A 168 37.34 -2.12 -5.66
N THR A 169 38.61 -2.53 -5.71
CA THR A 169 39.43 -2.66 -4.50
C THR A 169 39.76 -1.25 -4.01
N GLU A 170 39.01 -0.73 -3.05
CA GLU A 170 39.37 0.51 -2.36
C GLU A 170 40.27 0.20 -1.15
N GLU A 171 41.58 0.36 -1.35
CA GLU A 171 42.42 0.90 -0.27
C GLU A 171 42.15 2.41 -0.22
N SER A 172 41.26 2.84 0.66
CA SER A 172 41.09 4.25 1.01
C SER A 172 40.28 4.35 2.30
N GLU A 173 40.99 4.50 3.41
CA GLU A 173 40.42 4.89 4.69
C GLU A 173 39.72 6.26 4.55
N SER A 174 38.38 6.28 4.58
CA SER A 174 37.65 7.46 5.06
C SER A 174 36.46 7.04 5.92
N ASN A 175 36.33 7.79 7.00
CA ASN A 175 35.55 7.51 8.18
C ASN A 175 34.10 7.97 7.95
N ASP A 176 33.31 7.21 7.17
CA ASP A 176 31.96 7.61 6.74
C ASP A 176 30.83 6.93 7.54
N LEU A 177 31.01 6.80 8.86
CA LEU A 177 29.94 6.31 9.74
C LEU A 177 28.75 7.29 9.82
N ASP A 178 28.96 8.57 9.50
CA ASP A 178 27.91 9.60 9.45
C ASP A 178 27.09 9.54 8.14
N SER A 179 27.64 8.93 7.08
CA SER A 179 26.93 8.74 5.81
C SER A 179 25.92 7.60 5.90
N PHE A 180 26.27 6.51 6.59
CA PHE A 180 25.35 5.38 6.80
C PHE A 180 24.17 5.73 7.70
N THR A 181 24.39 6.54 8.75
CA THR A 181 23.32 7.00 9.64
C THR A 181 22.44 8.05 8.95
N SER A 182 23.01 8.94 8.14
CA SER A 182 22.23 9.85 7.29
C SER A 182 21.41 9.11 6.23
N LEU A 183 21.94 8.03 5.65
CA LEU A 183 21.22 7.20 4.68
C LEU A 183 20.05 6.45 5.32
N MET A 184 20.22 6.00 6.58
CA MET A 184 19.15 5.36 7.34
C MET A 184 18.13 6.36 7.87
N ASP A 185 18.53 7.59 8.23
CA ASP A 185 17.59 8.67 8.57
C ASP A 185 16.81 9.16 7.33
N ASP A 186 17.42 9.21 6.14
CA ASP A 186 16.71 9.45 4.88
C ASP A 186 15.82 8.27 4.47
N LEU A 187 16.17 7.03 4.85
CA LEU A 187 15.30 5.85 4.64
C LEU A 187 14.08 5.90 5.57
N VAL A 188 14.26 6.33 6.83
CA VAL A 188 13.19 6.44 7.83
C VAL A 188 12.30 7.66 7.59
N ASN A 189 12.87 8.79 7.17
CA ASN A 189 12.12 10.01 6.83
C ASN A 189 11.62 10.04 5.38
N GLY A 190 12.19 9.23 4.48
CA GLY A 190 11.84 9.09 3.07
C GLY A 190 10.85 7.96 2.74
N MET A 191 10.38 7.20 3.74
CA MET A 191 9.25 6.27 3.58
C MET A 191 7.90 6.95 3.31
N GLY A 192 7.88 8.27 3.11
CA GLY A 192 6.78 8.98 2.45
C GLY A 192 7.08 9.22 0.97
N LEU A 193 6.86 8.20 0.12
CA LEU A 193 6.99 8.16 -1.36
C LEU A 193 8.18 7.38 -1.93
N ALA A 194 8.34 6.10 -1.57
CA ALA A 194 8.98 5.16 -2.48
C ALA A 194 7.91 4.58 -3.42
N ARG A 195 7.64 5.29 -4.53
CA ARG A 195 6.98 4.71 -5.71
C ARG A 195 7.93 3.68 -6.35
N ALA A 196 8.05 2.52 -5.71
CA ALA A 196 8.69 1.33 -6.26
C ALA A 196 7.57 0.33 -6.57
N ASN A 197 6.64 0.67 -7.46
CA ASN A 197 6.78 0.23 -8.85
C ASN A 197 6.34 1.35 -9.82
N SER A 198 7.25 2.25 -10.18
CA SER A 198 7.06 3.05 -11.39
C SER A 198 7.28 2.11 -12.58
N ASN A 199 6.17 1.60 -13.12
CA ASN A 199 6.08 0.99 -14.44
C ASN A 199 7.08 1.68 -15.40
N PRO A 200 8.12 1.01 -15.92
CA PRO A 200 8.81 1.55 -17.08
C PRO A 200 7.77 1.53 -18.20
N VAL A 201 7.25 2.72 -18.54
CA VAL A 201 6.51 2.93 -19.77
C VAL A 201 7.40 2.40 -20.89
N ILE A 202 7.12 1.18 -21.35
CA ILE A 202 7.75 0.63 -22.53
C ILE A 202 7.13 1.43 -23.67
N HIS A 203 7.80 2.51 -24.06
CA HIS A 203 7.49 3.21 -25.29
C HIS A 203 7.65 2.21 -26.42
N SER A 204 6.51 1.73 -26.91
CA SER A 204 6.35 1.10 -28.21
C SER A 204 6.69 2.14 -29.28
N GLU A 205 7.97 2.30 -29.57
CA GLU A 205 8.41 2.86 -30.85
C GLU A 205 8.70 1.72 -31.81
N TYR A 206 7.64 1.22 -32.44
CA TYR A 206 7.77 0.54 -33.73
C TYR A 206 7.89 1.60 -34.82
N LYS A 207 9.04 1.62 -35.49
CA LYS A 207 9.18 2.11 -36.86
C LYS A 207 10.13 1.22 -37.65
#